data_AF-A0A1X0NGJ3-F1
#
_entry.id   AF-A0A1X0NGJ3-F1
#
_cell.length_a   1.000
_cell.length_b   1.000
_cell.length_c   1.000
_cell.angle_alpha   90.00
_cell.angle_beta   90.00
_cell.angle_gamma   90.00
#
_symmetry.space_group_name_H-M   'P 1'
#
loop_
_entity.id
_entity.type
_entity.pdbx_description
1 polymer ?
#
loop_
_entity_poly.entity_id
_entity_poly.type
_entity_poly.pdbx_seq_one_letter_code
_entity_poly.pdbx_strand_id
1 'polypeptide(L)'
;LLSHHIGKSVAELQEQAKQDPHSSKGLELLKKYGAAAKRYEAAVQGEAAAKKERDKKWALAKKTHDGTKEPYLAWAEYWKADIVLLEKVEQRHAAAFRRDLC
;
A
#
# COMPACT_ATOMS: atom_id res chain seq x y z
N LEU A 1 -16.33 27.07 13.04
CA LEU A 1 -14.95 27.29 13.53
C LEU A 1 -14.06 26.04 13.35
N LEU A 2 -13.92 25.49 12.14
CA LEU A 2 -13.04 24.33 11.90
C LEU A 2 -12.38 24.41 10.52
N SER A 3 -11.37 25.27 10.33
CA SER A 3 -10.46 25.16 9.18
C SER A 3 -9.08 25.79 9.39
N HIS A 4 -8.55 25.86 10.62
CA HIS A 4 -7.23 26.45 10.86
C HIS A 4 -6.05 25.48 10.72
N HIS A 5 -6.30 24.20 10.39
CA HIS A 5 -5.27 23.16 10.32
C HIS A 5 -4.94 22.70 8.90
N ILE A 6 -5.59 23.27 7.87
CA ILE A 6 -5.36 22.91 6.46
C ILE A 6 -3.96 23.36 5.97
N GLY A 7 -3.24 24.19 6.74
CA GLY A 7 -1.98 24.80 6.28
C GLY A 7 -0.69 24.31 6.95
N LYS A 8 -0.73 23.40 7.94
CA LYS A 8 0.50 22.99 8.66
C LYS A 8 1.11 21.74 8.06
N SER A 9 2.34 21.86 7.60
CA SER A 9 3.20 20.76 7.18
C SER A 9 3.55 19.82 8.35
N VAL A 10 3.92 18.58 8.04
CA VAL A 10 4.41 17.61 9.03
C VAL A 10 5.59 18.16 9.83
N ALA A 11 6.47 18.96 9.21
CA ALA A 11 7.60 19.60 9.87
C ALA A 11 7.15 20.63 10.93
N GLU A 12 6.13 21.43 10.62
CA GLU A 12 5.56 22.39 11.58
C GLU A 12 4.84 21.68 12.73
N LEU A 13 4.18 20.55 12.47
CA LEU A 13 3.59 19.72 13.53
C LEU A 13 4.66 19.08 14.42
N GLN A 14 5.80 18.67 13.85
CA GLN A 14 6.94 18.14 14.61
C GLN A 14 7.59 19.22 15.48
N GLU A 15 7.80 20.43 14.97
CA GLU A 15 8.33 21.54 15.78
C GLU A 15 7.36 21.98 16.87
N GLN A 16 6.06 22.02 16.57
CA GLN A 16 5.05 22.32 17.58
C GLN A 16 5.02 21.25 18.69
N ALA A 17 5.20 19.97 18.35
CA ALA A 17 5.29 18.89 19.33
C ALA A 17 6.59 18.93 20.16
N LYS A 18 7.68 19.51 19.65
CA LYS A 18 8.92 19.74 20.43
C LYS A 18 8.76 20.88 21.43
N GLN A 19 8.02 21.94 21.06
CA GLN A 19 7.80 23.10 21.93
C GLN A 19 6.70 22.88 22.98
N ASP A 20 5.66 22.11 22.63
CA ASP A 20 4.59 21.71 23.55
C ASP A 20 4.28 20.22 23.36
N PRO A 21 5.01 19.32 24.06
CA PRO A 21 4.82 17.88 23.95
C PRO A 21 3.47 17.40 24.50
N HIS A 22 2.73 18.25 25.21
CA HIS A 22 1.39 17.97 25.73
C HIS A 22 0.27 18.57 24.88
N SER A 23 0.61 19.28 23.80
CA SER A 23 -0.35 19.74 22.80
C SER A 23 -1.05 18.54 22.16
N SER A 24 -2.23 18.17 22.69
CA SER A 24 -2.91 16.93 22.29
C SER A 24 -3.15 16.86 20.77
N LYS A 25 -3.38 18.02 20.16
CA LYS A 25 -3.78 18.14 18.76
C LYS A 25 -2.62 17.91 17.76
N GLY A 26 -1.44 18.47 18.04
CA GLY A 26 -0.26 18.29 17.17
C GLY A 26 0.26 16.85 17.22
N LEU A 27 0.30 16.28 18.42
CA LEU A 27 0.70 14.90 18.65
C LEU A 27 -0.29 13.89 18.05
N GLU A 28 -1.61 14.15 18.14
CA GLU A 28 -2.63 13.31 17.50
C GLU A 28 -2.52 13.31 15.98
N LEU A 29 -2.26 14.47 15.36
CA LEU A 29 -2.08 14.56 13.91
C LEU A 29 -0.83 13.78 13.46
N LEU A 30 0.31 13.94 14.15
CA LEU A 30 1.52 13.18 13.85
C LEU A 30 1.32 11.67 13.95
N LYS A 31 0.58 11.20 14.97
CA LYS A 31 0.22 9.78 15.12
C LYS A 31 -0.64 9.29 13.94
N LYS A 32 -1.61 10.09 13.48
CA LYS A 32 -2.45 9.75 12.31
C LYS A 32 -1.62 9.64 11.03
N TYR A 33 -0.78 10.65 10.76
CA TYR A 33 0.15 10.63 9.63
C TYR A 33 1.09 9.42 9.68
N GLY A 34 1.73 9.17 10.82
CA GLY A 34 2.64 8.03 10.98
C GLY A 34 1.93 6.70 10.76
N ALA A 35 0.69 6.55 11.24
CA ALA A 35 -0.10 5.35 11.01
C ALA A 35 -0.52 5.21 9.54
N ALA A 36 -0.85 6.30 8.85
CA ALA A 36 -1.18 6.27 7.42
C ALA A 36 0.05 5.92 6.56
N ALA A 37 1.22 6.49 6.88
CA ALA A 37 2.48 6.19 6.21
C ALA A 37 2.87 4.71 6.36
N LYS A 38 2.78 4.15 7.57
CA LYS A 38 3.04 2.72 7.81
C LYS A 38 2.10 1.81 7.02
N ARG A 39 0.81 2.16 6.92
CA ARG A 39 -0.16 1.39 6.12
C ARG A 39 0.17 1.45 4.63
N TYR A 40 0.58 2.61 4.12
CA TYR A 40 1.02 2.75 2.74
C TYR A 40 2.26 1.89 2.46
N GLU A 41 3.26 1.94 3.33
CA GLU A 41 4.47 1.13 3.20
C GLU A 41 4.16 -0.37 3.20
N ALA A 42 3.30 -0.83 4.12
CA ALA A 42 2.84 -2.22 4.15
C ALA A 42 2.10 -2.61 2.86
N ALA A 43 1.29 -1.71 2.28
CA ALA A 43 0.63 -1.95 1.01
C ALA A 43 1.61 -2.05 -0.17
N VAL A 44 2.65 -1.20 -0.20
CA VAL A 44 3.75 -1.28 -1.20
C VAL A 44 4.47 -2.62 -1.11
N GLN A 45 4.82 -3.06 0.09
CA GLN A 45 5.46 -4.37 0.29
C GLN A 45 4.54 -5.53 -0.13
N GLY A 46 3.24 -5.44 0.19
CA GLY A 46 2.23 -6.42 -0.22
C GLY A 46 2.08 -6.52 -1.75
N GLU A 47 2.07 -5.39 -2.45
CA GLU A 47 2.06 -5.35 -3.92
C GLU A 47 3.32 -6.00 -4.51
N ALA A 48 4.50 -5.67 -3.98
CA ALA A 48 5.75 -6.25 -4.44
C ALA A 48 5.80 -7.77 -4.25
N ALA A 49 5.29 -8.28 -3.13
CA ALA A 49 5.19 -9.71 -2.87
C ALA A 49 4.21 -10.41 -3.84
N ALA A 50 3.04 -9.82 -4.08
CA ALA A 50 2.06 -10.35 -5.03
C ALA A 50 2.60 -10.38 -6.47
N LYS A 51 3.30 -9.32 -6.88
CA LYS A 51 3.95 -9.25 -8.20
C LYS A 51 4.98 -10.37 -8.36
N LYS A 52 5.84 -10.58 -7.34
CA LYS A 52 6.82 -11.66 -7.34
C LYS A 52 6.16 -13.03 -7.49
N GLU A 53 5.05 -13.28 -6.81
CA GLU A 53 4.34 -14.55 -6.94
C GLU A 53 3.73 -14.74 -8.33
N ARG A 54 3.06 -13.72 -8.86
CA ARG A 54 2.51 -13.73 -10.22
C ARG A 54 3.59 -13.98 -11.27
N ASP A 55 4.77 -13.36 -11.15
CA ASP A 55 5.89 -13.57 -12.07
C ASP A 55 6.43 -15.01 -12.02
N LYS A 56 6.41 -15.67 -10.85
CA LYS A 56 6.73 -17.11 -10.76
C LYS A 56 5.67 -17.96 -11.48
N LYS A 57 4.38 -17.67 -11.28
CA LYS A 57 3.30 -18.40 -11.96
C LYS A 57 3.40 -18.24 -13.48
N TRP A 58 3.71 -17.03 -13.94
CA TRP A 58 3.94 -16.74 -15.35
C TRP A 58 5.12 -17.55 -15.93
N ALA A 59 6.25 -17.58 -15.21
CA ALA A 59 7.42 -18.35 -15.63
C ALA A 59 7.12 -19.86 -15.69
N LEU A 60 6.28 -20.38 -14.78
CA LEU A 60 5.84 -21.76 -14.81
C LEU A 60 4.90 -22.04 -15.99
N ALA A 61 3.90 -21.18 -16.20
CA ALA A 61 2.95 -21.30 -17.32
C ALA A 61 3.68 -21.31 -18.67
N LYS A 62 4.69 -20.45 -18.85
CA LYS A 62 5.52 -20.41 -20.05
C LYS A 62 6.39 -21.65 -20.31
N LYS A 63 6.74 -22.39 -19.26
CA LYS A 63 7.58 -23.59 -19.35
C LYS A 63 6.79 -24.89 -19.49
N THR A 64 5.47 -24.83 -19.34
CA THR A 64 4.63 -26.03 -19.37
C THR A 64 4.44 -26.49 -20.81
N HIS A 65 4.57 -27.79 -21.06
CA HIS A 65 4.58 -28.38 -22.40
C HIS A 65 3.18 -28.41 -23.03
N ASP A 66 3.08 -28.07 -24.32
CA ASP A 66 1.82 -28.10 -25.06
C ASP A 66 1.38 -29.53 -25.41
N GLY A 67 0.07 -29.79 -25.38
CA GLY A 67 -0.51 -31.11 -25.71
C GLY A 67 -1.15 -31.85 -24.54
N THR A 68 -1.15 -31.25 -23.35
CA THR A 68 -1.88 -31.74 -22.18
C THR A 68 -2.71 -30.62 -21.55
N LYS A 69 -3.44 -30.87 -20.45
CA LYS A 69 -4.30 -29.86 -19.80
C LYS A 69 -3.51 -28.89 -18.89
N GLU A 70 -2.28 -29.25 -18.58
CA GLU A 70 -1.39 -28.62 -17.61
C GLU A 70 -1.06 -27.16 -17.96
N PRO A 71 -0.83 -26.76 -19.24
CA PRO A 71 -0.67 -25.34 -19.59
C PRO A 71 -1.89 -24.50 -19.19
N TYR A 72 -3.09 -25.00 -19.42
CA TYR A 72 -4.33 -24.29 -19.06
C TYR A 72 -4.45 -24.11 -17.55
N LEU A 73 -4.09 -25.13 -16.76
CA LEU A 73 -4.05 -25.04 -15.31
C LEU A 73 -3.00 -24.04 -14.83
N ALA A 74 -1.80 -24.04 -15.42
CA ALA A 74 -0.75 -23.11 -15.07
C ALA A 74 -1.12 -21.65 -15.40
N TRP A 75 -1.80 -21.42 -16.54
CA TRP A 75 -2.35 -20.11 -16.88
C TRP A 75 -3.50 -19.70 -15.95
N ALA A 76 -4.37 -20.61 -15.54
CA ALA A 76 -5.41 -20.31 -14.55
C ALA A 76 -4.81 -19.84 -13.22
N GLU A 77 -3.73 -20.48 -12.75
CA GLU A 77 -3.01 -20.04 -11.55
C GLU A 77 -2.31 -18.69 -11.74
N TYR A 78 -1.78 -18.41 -12.93
CA TYR A 78 -1.28 -17.06 -13.26
C TYR A 78 -2.39 -16.01 -13.15
N TRP A 79 -3.56 -16.25 -13.74
CA TRP A 79 -4.67 -15.30 -13.70
C TRP A 79 -5.17 -15.02 -12.28
N LYS A 80 -5.24 -16.06 -11.43
CA LYS A 80 -5.54 -15.87 -10.00
C LYS A 80 -4.51 -14.97 -9.31
N ALA A 81 -3.23 -15.18 -9.57
CA ALA A 81 -2.17 -14.36 -9.00
C ALA A 81 -2.20 -12.91 -9.53
N ASP A 82 -2.60 -12.71 -10.79
CA ASP A 82 -2.72 -11.37 -11.38
C ASP A 82 -3.91 -10.60 -10.79
N ILE A 83 -5.05 -11.26 -10.52
CA ILE A 83 -6.17 -10.66 -9.78
C ILE A 83 -5.72 -10.20 -8.39
N VAL A 84 -5.00 -11.05 -7.65
CA VAL A 84 -4.47 -10.68 -6.32
C VAL A 84 -3.52 -9.48 -6.42
N LEU A 85 -2.70 -9.38 -7.47
CA LEU A 85 -1.86 -8.22 -7.69
C LEU A 85 -2.70 -6.94 -7.90
N LEU A 86 -3.76 -7.00 -8.70
CA LEU A 86 -4.66 -5.86 -8.92
C LEU A 86 -5.31 -5.39 -7.61
N GLU A 87 -5.80 -6.31 -6.78
CA GLU A 87 -6.35 -5.99 -5.45
C GLU A 87 -5.30 -5.28 -4.56
N LYS A 88 -4.02 -5.68 -4.64
CA LYS A 88 -2.93 -5.03 -3.88
C LYS A 88 -2.62 -3.64 -4.40
N VAL A 89 -2.66 -3.45 -5.72
CA VAL A 89 -2.52 -2.13 -6.35
C VAL A 89 -3.64 -1.19 -5.87
N GLU A 90 -4.89 -1.66 -5.86
CA GLU A 90 -6.03 -0.89 -5.35
C GLU A 90 -5.87 -0.54 -3.86
N GLN A 91 -5.42 -1.50 -3.04
CA GLN A 91 -5.11 -1.26 -1.62
C GLN A 91 -4.02 -0.20 -1.44
N ARG A 92 -2.96 -0.22 -2.25
CA ARG A 92 -1.91 0.80 -2.23
C ARG A 92 -2.47 2.17 -2.61
N HIS A 93 -3.28 2.26 -3.65
CA HIS A 93 -3.91 3.53 -4.05
C HIS A 93 -4.83 4.08 -2.96
N ALA A 94 -5.65 3.23 -2.34
CA ALA A 94 -6.49 3.63 -1.21
C ALA A 94 -5.66 4.06 0.01
N ALA A 95 -4.51 3.42 0.27
CA ALA A 95 -3.59 3.82 1.33
C ALA A 95 -2.88 5.15 1.02
N ALA A 96 -2.47 5.38 -0.23
CA ALA A 96 -1.86 6.64 -0.67
C ALA A 96 -2.83 7.80 -0.49
N PHE A 97 -4.06 7.65 -0.98
CA PHE A 97 -5.11 8.67 -0.85
C PHE A 97 -5.38 9.01 0.62
N ARG A 98 -5.48 8.00 1.50
CA ARG A 98 -5.67 8.24 2.94
C ARG A 98 -4.47 8.93 3.60
N ARG A 99 -3.25 8.64 3.16
CA ARG A 99 -2.04 9.32 3.66
C ARG A 99 -2.02 10.78 3.25
N ASP A 100 -2.41 11.08 2.01
CA ASP A 100 -2.39 12.44 1.46
C ASP A 100 -3.53 13.32 2.00
N LEU A 101 -4.60 12.69 2.52
CA LEU A 101 -5.69 13.35 3.24
C LEU A 101 -5.46 13.54 4.75
N CYS A 102 -4.45 12.88 5.32
CA CYS A 102 -4.09 13.12 6.72
C CYS A 102 -3.51 14.52 6.85
#